data_AF-A0A5R9C6S2-F1
#
_entry.id   AF-A0A5R9C6S2-F1
#
_cell.length_a   1.000
_cell.length_b   1.000
_cell.length_c   1.000
_cell.angle_alpha   90.00
_cell.angle_beta   90.00
_cell.angle_gamma   90.00
#
_symmetry.space_group_name_H-M   'P 1'
#
loop_
_entity.id
_entity.type
_entity.pdbx_description
1 polymer ?
#
loop_
_entity_poly.entity_id
_entity_poly.type
_entity_poly.pdbx_seq_one_letter_code
_entity_poly.pdbx_strand_id
1 'polypeptide(L)'
;MTLEMRELQGDDLFTLLSIVGKLDIKDDFIALFEQNVESDKIVPMDHKSKKPTKAEAEKQAAELAKKEKEAEKRGMNAMAGLMQKVLMNSGKLKTDINVLLADLTGKKPEEIKKLNLKDYTGLIIAFFKKPELADFFSSIASLLQ
;
A
#
# COMPACT_ATOMS: atom_id res chain seq x y z
N MET A 1 24.60 -4.83 0.72
CA MET A 1 24.24 -6.00 -0.11
C MET A 1 22.76 -5.89 -0.44
N THR A 2 22.33 -6.23 -1.65
CA THR A 2 20.89 -6.24 -1.97
C THR A 2 20.35 -7.63 -1.65
N LEU A 3 19.66 -7.78 -0.52
CA LEU A 3 18.94 -9.03 -0.23
C LEU A 3 17.64 -9.02 -1.02
N GLU A 4 17.40 -10.09 -1.78
CA GLU A 4 16.14 -10.27 -2.50
C GLU A 4 15.03 -10.68 -1.53
N MET A 5 13.82 -10.20 -1.79
CA MET A 5 12.62 -10.53 -1.02
C MET A 5 11.70 -11.40 -1.86
N ARG A 6 11.19 -12.50 -1.29
CA ARG A 6 10.09 -13.27 -1.89
C ARG A 6 8.82 -12.43 -1.99
N GLU A 7 7.87 -12.88 -2.80
CA GLU A 7 6.53 -12.29 -2.85
C GLU A 7 5.81 -12.44 -1.51
N LEU A 8 4.88 -11.52 -1.26
CA LEU A 8 3.96 -11.63 -0.13
C LEU A 8 3.00 -12.80 -0.35
N GLN A 9 2.78 -13.58 0.69
CA GLN A 9 1.95 -14.77 0.71
C GLN A 9 0.91 -14.68 1.82
N GLY A 10 -0.08 -15.57 1.80
CA GLY A 10 -1.19 -15.54 2.76
C GLY A 10 -0.77 -15.61 4.23
N ASP A 11 0.36 -16.25 4.54
CA ASP A 11 0.87 -16.33 5.92
C ASP A 11 1.38 -14.95 6.43
N ASP A 12 1.89 -14.11 5.52
CA ASP A 12 2.36 -12.76 5.86
C ASP A 12 1.22 -11.86 6.36
N LEU A 13 -0.03 -12.20 6.03
CA LEU A 13 -1.24 -11.51 6.49
C LEU A 13 -1.21 -11.28 8.00
N PHE A 14 -0.88 -12.29 8.79
CA PHE A 14 -0.94 -12.20 10.25
C PHE A 14 0.15 -11.29 10.81
N THR A 15 1.34 -11.31 10.20
CA THR A 15 2.44 -10.41 10.56
C THR A 15 2.09 -8.96 10.17
N LEU A 16 1.48 -8.75 9.00
CA LEU A 16 1.01 -7.43 8.57
C LEU A 16 -0.10 -6.90 9.48
N LEU A 17 -1.10 -7.73 9.82
CA LEU A 17 -2.17 -7.37 10.76
C LEU A 17 -1.64 -7.07 12.16
N SER A 18 -0.65 -7.83 12.65
CA SER A 18 0.03 -7.54 13.92
C SER A 18 0.68 -6.15 13.91
N ILE A 19 1.38 -5.80 12.82
CA ILE A 19 1.99 -4.48 12.65
C ILE A 19 0.92 -3.38 12.62
N VAL A 20 -0.13 -3.57 11.82
CA VAL A 20 -1.26 -2.61 11.72
C VAL A 20 -1.94 -2.42 13.09
N GLY A 21 -2.23 -3.51 13.79
CA GLY A 21 -2.88 -3.47 15.11
C GLY A 21 -2.03 -2.79 16.18
N LYS A 22 -0.70 -2.95 16.15
CA LYS A 22 0.22 -2.28 17.08
C LYS A 22 0.40 -0.78 16.80
N LEU A 23 0.09 -0.35 15.58
CA LEU A 23 0.26 1.02 15.12
C LEU A 23 -0.92 1.93 15.42
N ASP A 24 -2.10 1.36 15.70
CA ASP A 24 -3.35 2.11 15.89
C ASP A 24 -3.61 3.12 14.75
N ILE A 25 -3.39 2.65 13.52
CA ILE A 25 -3.46 3.44 12.27
C ILE A 25 -4.83 3.39 11.62
N LYS A 26 -5.86 3.06 12.39
CA LYS A 26 -7.24 2.94 11.90
C LYS A 26 -7.67 4.22 11.18
N ASP A 27 -7.38 5.38 11.76
CA ASP A 27 -7.78 6.66 11.19
C ASP A 27 -7.03 7.00 9.91
N ASP A 28 -5.73 6.66 9.80
CA ASP A 28 -4.99 6.87 8.55
C ASP A 28 -5.52 5.94 7.47
N PHE A 29 -5.84 4.69 7.83
CA PHE A 29 -6.47 3.75 6.92
C PHE A 29 -7.82 4.28 6.42
N ILE A 30 -8.68 4.74 7.32
CA ILE A 30 -9.98 5.32 6.95
C ILE A 30 -9.79 6.54 6.05
N ALA A 31 -8.90 7.46 6.40
CA ALA A 31 -8.62 8.67 5.61
C ALA A 31 -8.13 8.36 4.18
N LEU A 32 -7.44 7.23 4.00
CA LEU A 32 -6.97 6.78 2.69
C LEU A 32 -8.06 6.25 1.78
N PHE A 33 -9.16 5.75 2.35
CA PHE A 33 -10.21 5.10 1.58
C PHE A 33 -11.50 5.90 1.50
N GLU A 34 -11.84 6.72 2.50
CA GLU A 34 -12.97 7.66 2.43
C GLU A 34 -12.86 8.61 1.23
N GLN A 35 -11.65 9.05 0.88
CA GLN A 35 -11.43 9.94 -0.27
C GLN A 35 -11.39 9.22 -1.62
N ASN A 36 -11.40 7.88 -1.65
CA ASN A 36 -11.49 7.11 -2.88
C ASN A 36 -12.95 6.79 -3.27
N VAL A 37 -13.89 6.78 -2.33
CA VAL A 37 -15.31 6.44 -2.57
C VAL A 37 -16.05 7.50 -3.41
N GLU A 38 -15.62 8.76 -3.40
CA GLU A 38 -16.25 9.80 -4.25
C GLU A 38 -16.05 9.58 -5.75
N SER A 39 -15.11 8.69 -6.13
CA SER A 39 -14.83 8.33 -7.52
C SER A 39 -15.85 7.35 -8.11
N ASP A 40 -16.62 6.66 -7.26
CA ASP A 40 -17.59 5.63 -7.63
C ASP A 40 -19.04 6.16 -7.69
N LYS A 41 -19.22 7.45 -8.04
CA LYS A 41 -20.54 7.92 -8.50
C LYS A 41 -20.84 7.27 -9.84
N ILE A 42 -21.40 6.06 -9.77
CA ILE A 42 -22.04 5.31 -10.84
C ILE A 42 -22.94 6.30 -11.58
N VAL A 43 -22.52 6.69 -12.79
CA VAL A 43 -23.37 7.45 -13.70
C VAL A 43 -24.51 6.51 -14.09
N PRO A 44 -25.80 6.83 -13.81
CA PRO A 44 -26.90 6.00 -14.23
C PRO A 44 -26.84 5.81 -15.75
N MET A 45 -26.69 4.57 -16.21
CA MET A 45 -26.77 4.22 -17.63
C MET A 45 -28.22 4.27 -18.09
N ASP A 46 -28.77 5.48 -18.21
CA ASP A 46 -30.11 5.67 -18.75
C ASP A 46 -30.04 5.90 -20.27
N HIS A 47 -30.33 4.82 -21.00
CA HIS A 47 -30.89 4.75 -22.36
C HIS A 47 -30.66 5.95 -23.31
N LYS A 48 -29.54 5.95 -24.05
CA LYS A 48 -29.43 6.14 -25.52
C LYS A 48 -27.96 6.28 -25.93
N SER A 49 -27.42 5.22 -26.53
CA SER A 49 -26.06 5.16 -27.07
C SER A 49 -25.84 6.15 -28.22
N LYS A 50 -25.50 7.41 -27.89
CA LYS A 50 -24.68 8.23 -28.79
C LYS A 50 -23.24 7.73 -28.62
N LYS A 51 -22.67 7.11 -29.66
CA LYS A 51 -21.22 6.88 -29.70
C LYS A 51 -20.53 8.24 -29.45
N PRO A 52 -19.64 8.35 -28.46
CA PRO A 52 -18.94 9.60 -28.19
C PRO A 52 -18.20 10.04 -29.46
N THR A 53 -18.25 11.34 -29.77
CA THR A 53 -17.44 11.89 -30.85
C THR A 53 -15.95 11.71 -30.53
N LYS A 54 -15.09 11.64 -31.55
CA LYS A 54 -13.64 11.43 -31.36
C LYS A 54 -13.03 12.42 -30.34
N ALA A 55 -13.50 13.67 -30.35
CA ALA A 55 -13.09 14.71 -29.41
C ALA A 55 -13.63 14.51 -27.97
N GLU A 56 -14.81 13.92 -27.79
CA GLU A 56 -15.36 13.58 -26.46
C GLU A 56 -14.67 12.35 -25.87
N ALA A 57 -14.37 11.34 -26.70
CA ALA A 57 -13.62 10.16 -26.27
C ALA A 57 -12.20 10.53 -25.83
N GLU A 58 -11.52 11.42 -26.56
CA GLU A 58 -10.19 11.95 -26.19
C GLU A 58 -10.23 12.75 -24.87
N LYS A 59 -11.26 13.58 -24.67
CA LYS A 59 -11.45 14.31 -23.39
C LYS A 59 -11.73 13.37 -22.22
N GLN A 60 -12.58 12.35 -22.41
CA GLN A 60 -12.88 11.36 -21.38
C GLN A 60 -11.66 10.52 -21.03
N ALA A 61 -10.87 10.09 -22.02
CA ALA A 61 -9.62 9.36 -21.80
C ALA A 61 -8.59 10.22 -21.06
N ALA A 62 -8.47 11.50 -21.41
CA ALA A 62 -7.59 12.44 -20.70
C ALA A 62 -8.04 12.69 -19.25
N GLU A 63 -9.35 12.77 -19.00
CA GLU A 63 -9.90 12.94 -17.65
C GLU A 63 -9.72 11.69 -16.79
N LEU A 64 -9.96 10.49 -17.34
CA LEU A 64 -9.68 9.22 -16.66
C LEU A 64 -8.19 9.11 -16.31
N ALA A 65 -7.29 9.35 -17.27
CA ALA A 65 -5.86 9.27 -17.03
C ALA A 65 -5.39 10.28 -15.96
N LYS A 66 -6.05 11.43 -15.85
CA LYS A 66 -5.77 12.41 -14.79
C LYS A 66 -6.25 11.91 -13.43
N LYS A 67 -7.46 11.36 -13.35
CA LYS A 67 -8.00 10.75 -12.12
C LYS A 67 -7.17 9.57 -11.64
N GLU A 68 -6.70 8.72 -12.54
CA GLU A 68 -5.80 7.60 -12.22
C GLU A 68 -4.48 8.09 -11.62
N LYS A 69 -3.83 9.10 -12.22
CA LYS A 69 -2.59 9.69 -11.67
C LYS A 69 -2.80 10.34 -10.31
N GLU A 70 -3.94 11.00 -10.09
CA GLU A 70 -4.29 11.58 -8.80
C GLU A 70 -4.54 10.48 -7.75
N ALA A 71 -5.18 9.37 -8.13
CA ALA A 71 -5.34 8.20 -7.27
C ALA A 71 -3.99 7.53 -6.94
N GLU A 72 -3.11 7.33 -7.93
CA GLU A 72 -1.76 6.78 -7.73
C GLU A 72 -0.94 7.65 -6.78
N LYS A 73 -0.93 8.97 -6.98
CA LYS A 73 -0.22 9.92 -6.11
C LYS A 73 -0.75 9.87 -4.67
N ARG A 74 -2.07 9.75 -4.50
CA ARG A 74 -2.69 9.59 -3.16
C ARG A 74 -2.26 8.28 -2.52
N GLY A 75 -2.31 7.15 -3.24
CA GLY A 75 -1.83 5.85 -2.76
C GLY A 75 -0.35 5.87 -2.39
N MET A 76 0.49 6.57 -3.14
CA MET A 76 1.91 6.72 -2.79
C MET A 76 2.12 7.54 -1.51
N ASN A 77 1.38 8.64 -1.33
CA ASN A 77 1.43 9.45 -0.11
C ASN A 77 0.94 8.66 1.11
N ALA A 78 -0.10 7.86 0.92
CA ALA A 78 -0.61 6.91 1.90
C ALA A 78 0.47 6.00 2.43
N MET A 79 1.14 5.35 1.48
CA MET A 79 2.12 4.33 1.74
C MET A 79 3.37 4.92 2.40
N ALA A 80 3.75 6.13 1.99
CA ALA A 80 4.80 6.91 2.64
C ALA A 80 4.43 7.27 4.09
N GLY A 81 3.19 7.71 4.35
CA GLY A 81 2.70 7.99 5.70
C GLY A 81 2.71 6.75 6.59
N LEU A 82 2.28 5.61 6.05
CA LEU A 82 2.33 4.32 6.75
C LEU A 82 3.77 3.91 7.07
N MET A 83 4.68 3.98 6.09
CA MET A 83 6.11 3.72 6.29
C MET A 83 6.66 4.60 7.41
N GLN A 84 6.36 5.90 7.37
CA GLN A 84 6.82 6.84 8.39
C GLN A 84 6.30 6.43 9.77
N LYS A 85 5.02 6.08 9.91
CA LYS A 85 4.46 5.62 11.19
C LYS A 85 5.11 4.33 11.69
N VAL A 86 5.38 3.36 10.80
CA VAL A 86 6.13 2.14 11.13
C VAL A 86 7.52 2.49 11.70
N LEU A 87 8.25 3.38 11.04
CA LEU A 87 9.58 3.79 11.46
C LEU A 87 9.57 4.56 12.79
N MET A 88 8.60 5.47 12.97
CA MET A 88 8.48 6.28 14.19
C MET A 88 8.02 5.46 15.41
N ASN A 89 7.37 4.30 15.19
CA ASN A 89 6.96 3.36 16.24
C ASN A 89 7.89 2.15 16.36
N SER A 90 9.13 2.28 15.90
CA SER A 90 10.12 1.19 15.88
C SER A 90 10.27 0.48 17.24
N GLY A 91 10.12 1.18 18.37
CA GLY A 91 10.17 0.54 19.70
C GLY A 91 9.13 -0.58 19.89
N LYS A 92 7.92 -0.43 19.35
CA LYS A 92 6.84 -1.42 19.43
C LYS A 92 6.93 -2.48 18.32
N LEU A 93 7.41 -2.08 17.15
CA LEU A 93 7.35 -2.89 15.93
C LEU A 93 8.65 -3.59 15.58
N LYS A 94 9.77 -3.26 16.23
CA LYS A 94 11.10 -3.78 15.89
C LYS A 94 11.11 -5.30 15.76
N THR A 95 10.42 -6.01 16.65
CA THR A 95 10.36 -7.47 16.59
C THR A 95 9.61 -7.93 15.34
N ASP A 96 8.40 -7.43 15.10
CA ASP A 96 7.59 -7.84 13.94
C ASP A 96 8.25 -7.47 12.61
N ILE A 97 8.85 -6.28 12.51
CA ILE A 97 9.59 -5.85 11.32
C ILE A 97 10.77 -6.80 11.05
N ASN A 98 11.54 -7.14 12.08
CA ASN A 98 12.69 -8.04 11.90
C ASN A 98 12.26 -9.45 11.51
N VAL A 99 11.15 -9.95 12.06
CA VAL A 99 10.58 -11.25 11.69
C VAL A 99 10.09 -11.21 10.25
N LEU A 100 9.28 -10.21 9.87
CA LEU A 100 8.79 -10.05 8.51
C LEU A 100 9.93 -9.97 7.49
N LEU A 101 10.93 -9.11 7.73
CA LEU A 101 12.05 -8.97 6.82
C LEU A 101 12.91 -10.24 6.75
N ALA A 102 13.01 -10.99 7.84
CA ALA A 102 13.72 -12.26 7.88
C ALA A 102 13.00 -13.30 7.02
N ASP A 103 11.69 -13.44 7.19
CA ASP A 103 10.85 -14.38 6.44
C ASP A 103 10.82 -14.04 4.95
N LEU A 104 10.78 -12.74 4.60
CA LEU A 104 10.81 -12.29 3.22
C LEU A 104 12.17 -12.52 2.54
N THR A 105 13.27 -12.49 3.28
CA THR A 105 14.63 -12.65 2.71
C THR A 105 15.24 -14.03 2.91
N GLY A 106 14.47 -14.97 3.51
CA GLY A 106 14.95 -16.30 3.88
C GLY A 106 16.13 -16.25 4.86
N LYS A 107 16.17 -15.24 5.73
CA LYS A 107 17.20 -15.01 6.75
C LYS A 107 16.65 -15.32 8.13
N LYS A 108 17.52 -15.36 9.13
CA LYS A 108 17.12 -15.32 10.54
C LYS A 108 16.96 -13.86 11.00
N PRO A 109 16.06 -13.55 11.95
CA PRO A 109 15.91 -12.21 12.51
C PRO A 109 17.24 -11.61 13.03
N GLU A 110 18.15 -12.45 13.49
CA GLU A 110 19.47 -12.10 14.03
C GLU A 110 20.42 -11.62 12.93
N GLU A 111 20.25 -12.12 11.71
CA GLU A 111 21.00 -11.66 10.54
C GLU A 111 20.48 -10.30 10.08
N ILE A 112 19.16 -10.11 10.10
CA ILE A 112 18.50 -8.84 9.80
C ILE A 112 18.94 -7.73 10.77
N LYS A 113 18.97 -8.03 12.07
CA LYS A 113 19.42 -7.08 13.12
C LYS A 113 20.89 -6.64 12.97
N LYS A 114 21.72 -7.43 12.28
CA LYS A 114 23.16 -7.16 12.08
C LYS A 114 23.44 -6.36 10.81
N LEU A 115 22.42 -6.09 9.99
CA LEU A 115 22.57 -5.25 8.81
C LEU A 115 23.01 -3.84 9.20
N ASN A 116 23.85 -3.24 8.36
CA ASN A 116 24.14 -1.82 8.48
C ASN A 116 22.87 -0.98 8.19
N LEU A 117 22.86 0.28 8.64
CA LEU A 117 21.69 1.16 8.51
C LEU A 117 21.20 1.32 7.08
N LYS A 118 22.12 1.37 6.10
CA LYS A 118 21.79 1.52 4.68
C LYS A 118 21.06 0.29 4.16
N ASP A 119 21.60 -0.90 4.43
CA ASP A 119 21.00 -2.16 3.98
C ASP A 119 19.66 -2.40 4.68
N TYR A 120 19.57 -2.16 5.99
CA TYR A 120 18.32 -2.32 6.75
C TYR A 120 17.21 -1.37 6.27
N THR A 121 17.53 -0.09 6.10
CA THR A 121 16.58 0.90 5.58
C THR A 121 16.20 0.57 4.13
N GLY A 122 17.16 0.10 3.34
CA GLY A 122 16.92 -0.40 1.99
C GLY A 122 15.89 -1.52 1.94
N LEU A 123 15.93 -2.47 2.89
CA LEU A 123 14.92 -3.52 3.00
C LEU A 123 13.54 -2.97 3.31
N ILE A 124 13.42 -2.06 4.28
CA ILE A 124 12.13 -1.45 4.59
C ILE A 124 11.57 -0.73 3.35
N ILE A 125 12.40 0.05 2.65
CA ILE A 125 11.99 0.72 1.41
C ILE A 125 11.57 -0.29 0.34
N ALA A 126 12.33 -1.37 0.15
CA ALA A 126 12.00 -2.40 -0.83
C ALA A 126 10.67 -3.09 -0.52
N PHE A 127 10.41 -3.41 0.75
CA PHE A 127 9.15 -3.98 1.20
C PHE A 127 7.97 -3.06 0.89
N PHE A 128 8.06 -1.77 1.20
CA PHE A 128 6.98 -0.81 0.93
C PHE A 128 6.77 -0.49 -0.56
N LYS A 129 7.70 -0.90 -1.44
CA LYS A 129 7.58 -0.78 -2.90
C LYS A 129 6.95 -2.00 -3.56
N LYS A 130 6.63 -3.04 -2.78
CA LYS A 130 6.00 -4.25 -3.29
C LYS A 130 4.58 -3.95 -3.79
N PRO A 131 4.25 -4.27 -5.06
CA PRO A 131 2.88 -4.07 -5.57
C PRO A 131 1.83 -4.86 -4.77
N GLU A 132 2.18 -6.06 -4.27
CA GLU A 132 1.29 -6.92 -3.50
C GLU A 132 0.77 -6.23 -2.22
N LEU A 133 1.52 -5.25 -1.72
CA LEU A 133 1.19 -4.51 -0.52
C LEU A 133 0.08 -3.45 -0.77
N ALA A 134 0.00 -2.92 -2.00
CA ALA A 134 -1.11 -2.06 -2.41
C ALA A 134 -2.41 -2.85 -2.51
N ASP A 135 -2.37 -4.07 -3.06
CA ASP A 135 -3.52 -4.97 -3.14
C ASP A 135 -4.01 -5.38 -1.75
N PHE A 136 -3.08 -5.69 -0.84
CA PHE A 136 -3.37 -5.99 0.55
C PHE A 136 -4.14 -4.85 1.25
N PHE A 137 -3.62 -3.62 1.19
CA PHE A 137 -4.28 -2.49 1.85
C PHE A 137 -5.62 -2.14 1.21
N SER A 138 -5.73 -2.28 -0.11
CA SER A 138 -7.01 -2.13 -0.83
C SER A 138 -8.04 -3.16 -0.38
N SER A 139 -7.61 -4.40 -0.12
CA SER A 139 -8.48 -5.49 0.34
C SER A 139 -8.92 -5.33 1.79
N ILE A 140 -8.07 -4.81 2.67
CA ILE A 140 -8.47 -4.55 4.07
C ILE A 140 -9.41 -3.37 4.19
N ALA A 141 -9.23 -2.34 3.37
CA ALA A 141 -10.06 -1.16 3.48
C ALA A 141 -11.54 -1.41 3.22
N SER A 142 -11.87 -2.32 2.30
CA SER A 142 -13.25 -2.75 2.07
C SER A 142 -13.88 -3.45 3.29
N LEU A 143 -13.07 -3.96 4.22
CA LEU A 143 -13.53 -4.54 5.49
C LEU A 143 -13.77 -3.50 6.60
N LEU A 144 -13.24 -2.28 6.43
CA LEU A 144 -13.34 -1.18 7.40
C LEU A 144 -14.43 -0.15 7.03
N GLN A 145 -15.06 -0.31 5.86
CA GLN A 145 -16.27 0.42 5.44
C GLN A 145 -17.51 -0.18 6.08
#